data_AF-A0A089WMM9-F1
#
_entry.id   AF-A0A089WMM9-F1
#
_cell.length_a   1.000
_cell.length_b   1.000
_cell.length_c   1.000
_cell.angle_alpha   90.00
_cell.angle_beta   90.00
_cell.angle_gamma   90.00
#
_symmetry.space_group_name_H-M   'P 1'
#
loop_
_entity.id
_entity.type
_entity.pdbx_description
1 polymer ?
#
loop_
_entity_poly.entity_id
_entity_poly.type
_entity_poly.pdbx_seq_one_letter_code
_entity_poly.pdbx_strand_id
1 'polypeptide(L)'
;MLMTLHATYDKAIFGLKNNRFVTGSTNQLLATDFATSPSWPAFQDYWNHLELDKFMNDGGKYRYRRFGRFKWFADGNRLEQQAHTPYSQPEYFNPLNGGMERHFAPVTEDMANNWVLRTLLLELANSYAQIEDVQSWKINTYFNRIITTADMQGSPVPEGRHRDGVKFSCLFMADCQSIAGGETTLFDIMHQQPIHVGTLAAAGQMLVFRDDTVFHDTTPIKISGEAQQGHRDLLVIEFY
;
A
#
# COMPACT_ATOMS: atom_id res chain seq x y z
N MET A 1 -20.93 25.23 -25.54
CA MET A 1 -21.22 24.23 -24.49
C MET A 1 -20.87 22.87 -25.05
N LEU A 2 -19.60 22.46 -24.92
CA LEU A 2 -19.14 21.14 -25.33
C LEU A 2 -19.14 20.27 -24.06
N MET A 3 -20.18 19.44 -23.92
CA MET A 3 -20.13 18.33 -22.96
C MET A 3 -19.13 17.31 -23.51
N THR A 4 -17.95 17.26 -22.92
CA THR A 4 -17.02 16.16 -23.09
C THR A 4 -17.64 14.93 -22.44
N LEU A 5 -18.19 14.05 -23.27
CA LEU A 5 -18.52 12.67 -22.92
C LEU A 5 -17.24 12.02 -22.37
N HIS A 6 -17.13 11.94 -21.04
CA HIS A 6 -16.17 11.05 -20.41
C HIS A 6 -16.70 9.65 -20.68
N ALA A 7 -16.05 8.91 -21.57
CA ALA A 7 -16.23 7.48 -21.61
C ALA A 7 -15.89 6.95 -20.21
N THR A 8 -16.91 6.53 -19.46
CA THR A 8 -16.74 5.80 -18.21
C THR A 8 -16.10 4.47 -18.57
N TYR A 9 -14.77 4.41 -18.53
CA TYR A 9 -14.09 3.14 -18.36
C TYR A 9 -14.60 2.55 -17.05
N ASP A 10 -15.22 1.37 -17.10
CA ASP A 10 -15.64 0.66 -15.90
C ASP A 10 -14.40 0.33 -15.06
N LYS A 11 -14.19 1.12 -14.00
CA LYS A 11 -13.09 0.93 -13.07
C LYS A 11 -13.22 -0.42 -12.39
N ALA A 12 -12.29 -1.34 -12.62
CA ALA A 12 -12.35 -2.68 -12.06
C ALA A 12 -12.28 -2.69 -10.52
N ILE A 13 -11.91 -1.58 -9.88
CA ILE A 13 -12.03 -1.39 -8.42
C ILE A 13 -13.44 -1.66 -7.88
N PHE A 14 -14.49 -1.40 -8.66
CA PHE A 14 -15.88 -1.67 -8.24
C PHE A 14 -16.21 -3.15 -8.15
N GLY A 15 -15.34 -4.03 -8.64
CA GLY A 15 -15.40 -5.47 -8.36
C GLY A 15 -15.43 -5.80 -6.87
N LEU A 16 -14.93 -4.90 -6.00
CA LEU A 16 -14.97 -5.03 -4.53
C LEU A 16 -16.38 -4.98 -3.92
N LYS A 17 -17.41 -4.62 -4.69
CA LYS A 17 -18.81 -4.74 -4.24
C LYS A 17 -19.22 -6.20 -4.06
N ASN A 18 -18.66 -7.09 -4.88
CA ASN A 18 -19.03 -8.51 -4.92
C ASN A 18 -17.84 -9.45 -4.61
N ASN A 19 -16.63 -8.91 -4.56
CA ASN A 19 -15.40 -9.67 -4.32
C ASN A 19 -14.64 -9.11 -3.12
N ARG A 20 -13.80 -9.95 -2.51
CA ARG A 20 -12.97 -9.56 -1.36
C ARG A 20 -11.71 -8.82 -1.75
N PHE A 21 -11.26 -8.99 -2.99
CA PHE A 21 -10.09 -8.34 -3.52
C PHE A 21 -10.22 -8.10 -5.02
N VAL A 22 -9.40 -7.20 -5.53
CA VAL A 22 -9.15 -6.97 -6.96
C VAL A 22 -7.65 -6.72 -7.13
N THR A 23 -7.10 -7.13 -8.28
CA THR A 23 -5.68 -6.93 -8.60
C THR A 23 -5.53 -6.59 -10.06
N GLY A 24 -4.54 -5.76 -10.40
CA GLY A 24 -4.30 -5.30 -11.76
C GLY A 24 -3.44 -4.05 -11.82
N SER A 25 -3.27 -3.50 -13.02
CA SER A 25 -2.63 -2.19 -13.17
C SER A 25 -3.53 -1.07 -12.70
N THR A 26 -2.96 0.09 -12.37
CA THR A 26 -3.74 1.27 -12.00
C THR A 26 -4.66 1.75 -13.11
N ASN A 27 -4.27 1.55 -14.37
CA ASN A 27 -5.15 1.85 -15.49
C ASN A 27 -6.39 0.95 -15.50
N GLN A 28 -6.24 -0.34 -15.23
CA GLN A 28 -7.38 -1.28 -15.15
C GLN A 28 -8.27 -0.96 -13.94
N LEU A 29 -7.67 -0.74 -12.78
CA LEU A 29 -8.42 -0.58 -11.53
C LEU A 29 -9.02 0.81 -11.37
N LEU A 30 -8.31 1.87 -11.76
CA LEU A 30 -8.66 3.27 -11.49
C LEU A 30 -8.81 4.13 -12.77
N ALA A 31 -8.68 3.55 -13.96
CA ALA A 31 -8.69 4.28 -15.23
C ALA A 31 -7.60 5.37 -15.33
N THR A 32 -6.50 5.21 -14.59
CA THR A 32 -5.35 6.13 -14.61
C THR A 32 -4.05 5.34 -14.66
N ASP A 33 -3.23 5.57 -15.69
CA ASP A 33 -1.88 5.01 -15.77
C ASP A 33 -0.85 5.97 -15.15
N PHE A 34 -0.58 5.79 -13.85
CA PHE A 34 0.33 6.67 -13.13
C PHE A 34 1.77 6.59 -13.65
N ALA A 35 2.20 5.45 -14.20
CA ALA A 35 3.56 5.24 -14.69
C ALA A 35 3.90 6.11 -15.91
N THR A 36 2.87 6.59 -16.62
CA THR A 36 3.04 7.50 -17.77
C THR A 36 3.08 8.99 -17.37
N SER A 37 2.81 9.32 -16.11
CA SER A 37 2.78 10.70 -15.64
C SER A 37 4.19 11.29 -15.52
N PRO A 38 4.40 12.59 -15.86
CA PRO A 38 5.66 13.28 -15.59
C PRO A 38 6.07 13.32 -14.12
N SER A 39 5.12 13.13 -13.18
CA SER A 39 5.39 13.07 -11.74
C SER A 39 5.89 11.70 -11.26
N TRP A 40 5.82 10.67 -12.11
CA TRP A 40 6.17 9.29 -11.78
C TRP A 40 7.64 9.11 -11.36
N PRO A 41 8.65 9.66 -12.07
CA PRO A 41 10.04 9.46 -11.66
C PRO A 41 10.34 10.03 -10.26
N ALA A 42 9.80 11.22 -9.95
CA ALA A 42 9.93 11.81 -8.63
C ALA A 42 9.20 10.98 -7.56
N PHE A 43 8.06 10.39 -7.90
CA PHE A 43 7.33 9.51 -7.00
C PHE A 43 8.13 8.23 -6.67
N GLN A 44 8.75 7.59 -7.66
CA GLN A 44 9.60 6.42 -7.43
C GLN A 44 10.84 6.76 -6.61
N ASP A 45 11.43 7.94 -6.82
CA ASP A 45 12.64 8.35 -6.10
C ASP A 45 12.44 8.47 -4.58
N TYR A 46 11.21 8.69 -4.10
CA TYR A 46 10.93 8.78 -2.66
C TYR A 46 11.40 7.55 -1.87
N TRP A 47 11.42 6.35 -2.48
CA TRP A 47 11.91 5.15 -1.81
C TRP A 47 13.42 5.18 -1.53
N ASN A 48 14.20 5.97 -2.27
CA ASN A 48 15.63 6.18 -2.03
C ASN A 48 15.91 7.05 -0.79
N HIS A 49 14.90 7.78 -0.30
CA HIS A 49 15.02 8.73 0.82
C HIS A 49 14.24 8.31 2.07
N LEU A 50 13.86 7.04 2.15
CA LEU A 50 13.23 6.46 3.33
C LEU A 50 14.27 6.22 4.43
N GLU A 51 13.80 6.24 5.68
CA GLU A 51 14.65 6.04 6.85
C GLU A 51 14.52 4.60 7.36
N LEU A 52 15.59 4.07 7.95
CA LEU A 52 15.59 2.73 8.53
C LEU A 52 14.48 2.59 9.59
N ASP A 53 13.69 1.52 9.50
CA ASP A 53 12.69 1.18 10.51
C ASP A 53 13.40 0.71 11.79
N LYS A 54 13.30 1.53 12.85
CA LYS A 54 13.90 1.25 14.16
C LYS A 54 13.00 0.40 15.07
N PHE A 55 11.82 0.02 14.60
CA PHE A 55 10.81 -0.74 15.36
C PHE A 55 10.64 -2.17 14.82
N MET A 56 11.70 -2.70 14.19
CA MET A 56 11.80 -4.09 13.77
C MET A 56 12.08 -4.99 14.97
N ASN A 57 11.07 -5.72 15.45
CA ASN A 57 11.18 -6.56 16.65
C ASN A 57 12.13 -7.76 16.46
N ASP A 58 12.32 -8.21 15.22
CA ASP A 58 13.31 -9.25 14.86
C ASP A 58 14.74 -8.70 14.75
N GLY A 59 14.95 -7.40 14.99
CA GLY A 59 16.25 -6.73 14.81
C GLY A 59 16.68 -6.57 13.35
N GLY A 60 15.79 -6.84 12.39
CA GLY A 60 16.05 -6.75 10.97
C GLY A 60 16.44 -5.34 10.53
N LYS A 61 17.42 -5.23 9.62
CA LYS A 61 17.86 -3.95 9.02
C LYS A 61 17.45 -3.82 7.56
N TYR A 62 16.46 -4.59 7.14
CA TYR A 62 16.02 -4.71 5.77
C TYR A 62 14.84 -3.79 5.40
N ARG A 63 14.21 -3.11 6.36
CA ARG A 63 13.02 -2.26 6.11
C ARG A 63 13.34 -0.79 6.32
N TYR A 64 13.03 0.02 5.32
CA TYR A 64 13.06 1.48 5.39
C TYR A 64 11.66 2.01 5.15
N ARG A 65 11.23 3.01 5.92
CA ARG A 65 9.87 3.52 5.79
C ARG A 65 9.65 4.97 6.17
N ARG A 66 8.57 5.52 5.61
CA ARG A 66 7.93 6.77 6.06
C ARG A 66 6.43 6.53 6.26
N PHE A 67 5.84 7.27 7.18
CA PHE A 67 4.42 7.17 7.54
C PHE A 67 3.69 8.50 7.36
N GLY A 68 2.53 8.46 6.71
CA GLY A 68 1.66 9.61 6.48
C GLY A 68 0.23 9.33 6.93
N ARG A 69 -0.48 10.40 7.30
CA ARG A 69 -1.91 10.38 7.58
C ARG A 69 -2.61 11.40 6.72
N PHE A 70 -3.74 11.01 6.16
CA PHE A 70 -4.61 11.87 5.39
C PHE A 70 -6.06 11.70 5.85
N LYS A 71 -6.87 12.73 5.59
CA LYS A 71 -8.31 12.65 5.72
C LYS A 71 -8.94 13.09 4.41
N TRP A 72 -9.87 12.28 3.93
CA TRP A 72 -10.66 12.59 2.75
C TRP A 72 -12.08 12.94 3.15
N PHE A 73 -12.67 13.90 2.46
CA PHE A 73 -14.06 14.31 2.60
C PHE A 73 -14.74 14.30 1.24
N ALA A 74 -15.93 13.69 1.16
CA ALA A 74 -16.72 13.62 -0.06
C ALA A 74 -17.13 15.01 -0.55
N ASP A 75 -17.46 15.91 0.37
CA ASP A 75 -17.74 17.31 0.05
C ASP A 75 -16.49 17.99 -0.53
N GLY A 76 -16.62 18.46 -1.76
CA GLY A 76 -15.55 19.06 -2.54
C GLY A 76 -14.42 18.10 -2.92
N ASN A 77 -14.55 16.78 -2.71
CA ASN A 77 -13.51 15.78 -2.96
C ASN A 77 -12.14 16.19 -2.37
N ARG A 78 -12.16 16.61 -1.10
CA ARG A 78 -11.03 17.28 -0.44
C ARG A 78 -10.15 16.26 0.30
N LEU A 79 -8.85 16.27 0.01
CA LEU A 79 -7.84 15.45 0.67
C LEU A 79 -6.85 16.31 1.45
N GLU A 80 -6.75 16.05 2.75
CA GLU A 80 -5.93 16.82 3.69
C GLU A 80 -4.89 15.95 4.38
N GLN A 81 -3.62 16.33 4.28
CA GLN A 81 -2.59 15.72 5.12
C GLN A 81 -2.82 16.14 6.57
N GLN A 82 -2.78 15.16 7.47
CA GLN A 82 -2.94 15.38 8.91
C GLN A 82 -1.56 15.59 9.55
N ALA A 83 -1.54 16.25 10.71
CA ALA A 83 -0.32 16.38 11.50
C ALA A 83 0.28 15.00 11.80
N HIS A 84 1.60 14.90 11.74
CA HIS A 84 2.28 13.66 12.07
C HIS A 84 2.11 13.35 13.55
N THR A 85 1.76 12.10 13.83
CA THR A 85 1.59 11.56 15.18
C THR A 85 2.10 10.14 15.20
N PRO A 86 2.53 9.62 16.36
CA PRO A 86 3.01 8.24 16.46
C PRO A 86 1.98 7.24 15.94
N TYR A 87 2.48 6.18 15.32
CA TYR A 87 1.65 5.07 14.91
C TYR A 87 1.53 4.05 16.04
N SER A 88 0.31 3.77 16.46
CA SER A 88 0.01 2.71 17.42
C SER A 88 -1.09 1.83 16.82
N GLN A 89 -0.91 0.52 16.94
CA GLN A 89 -1.95 -0.46 16.65
C GLN A 89 -2.36 -1.14 17.95
N PRO A 90 -3.62 -1.54 18.10
CA PRO A 90 -4.01 -2.44 19.17
C PRO A 90 -3.20 -3.75 19.15
N GLU A 91 -2.88 -4.28 20.32
CA GLU A 91 -2.14 -5.55 20.48
C GLU A 91 -2.81 -6.73 19.76
N TYR A 92 -4.15 -6.76 19.69
CA TYR A 92 -4.86 -7.83 19.00
C TYR A 92 -4.68 -7.83 17.48
N PHE A 93 -4.34 -6.68 16.87
CA PHE A 93 -4.02 -6.59 15.43
C PHE A 93 -2.52 -6.67 15.16
N ASN A 94 -1.70 -6.16 16.08
CA ASN A 94 -0.25 -6.25 15.98
C ASN A 94 0.33 -6.90 17.25
N PRO A 95 0.34 -8.25 17.34
CA PRO A 95 0.89 -8.94 18.51
C PRO A 95 2.37 -8.64 18.76
N LEU A 96 3.11 -8.18 17.73
CA LEU A 96 4.53 -7.86 17.85
C LEU A 96 4.80 -6.47 18.45
N ASN A 97 3.95 -5.48 18.15
CA ASN A 97 4.22 -4.07 18.45
C ASN A 97 3.02 -3.31 19.03
N GLY A 98 1.91 -3.97 19.30
CA GLY A 98 0.70 -3.28 19.70
C GLY A 98 0.81 -2.66 21.08
N GLY A 99 0.12 -1.54 21.27
CA GLY A 99 0.26 -0.70 22.46
C GLY A 99 1.54 0.16 22.49
N MET A 100 2.52 -0.06 21.61
CA MET A 100 3.69 0.79 21.48
C MET A 100 3.48 1.93 20.48
N GLU A 101 3.85 3.14 20.88
CA GLU A 101 3.94 4.28 19.98
C GLU A 101 5.20 4.18 19.12
N ARG A 102 5.01 4.00 17.81
CA ARG A 102 6.10 3.95 16.82
C ARG A 102 6.22 5.29 16.12
N HIS A 103 7.33 5.97 16.36
CA HIS A 103 7.68 7.25 15.76
C HIS A 103 8.43 7.02 14.45
N PHE A 104 7.70 6.66 13.39
CA PHE A 104 8.30 6.56 12.05
C PHE A 104 8.59 7.95 11.48
N ALA A 105 9.54 8.01 10.55
CA ALA A 105 9.81 9.23 9.80
C ALA A 105 8.54 9.70 9.06
N PRO A 106 8.18 10.99 9.10
CA PRO A 106 6.98 11.48 8.45
C PRO A 106 7.10 11.46 6.92
N VAL A 107 5.99 11.26 6.23
CA VAL A 107 5.85 11.67 4.82
C VAL A 107 6.09 13.17 4.72
N THR A 108 7.00 13.59 3.84
CA THR A 108 7.36 15.01 3.66
C THR A 108 6.27 15.77 2.91
N GLU A 109 6.33 17.10 2.95
CA GLU A 109 5.41 17.96 2.20
C GLU A 109 5.49 17.69 0.68
N ASP A 110 6.70 17.55 0.13
CA ASP A 110 6.89 17.23 -1.29
C ASP A 110 6.26 15.89 -1.68
N MET A 111 6.42 14.86 -0.84
CA MET A 111 5.76 13.56 -1.04
C MET A 111 4.24 13.69 -0.98
N ALA A 112 3.71 14.41 0.02
CA ALA A 112 2.28 14.62 0.22
C ALA A 112 1.61 15.44 -0.89
N ASN A 113 2.39 16.29 -1.56
CA ASN A 113 1.93 17.13 -2.67
C ASN A 113 2.21 16.52 -4.05
N ASN A 114 2.92 15.39 -4.13
CA ASN A 114 3.13 14.69 -5.39
C ASN A 114 1.80 14.30 -6.05
N TRP A 115 1.68 14.59 -7.35
CA TRP A 115 0.45 14.35 -8.10
C TRP A 115 0.03 12.87 -8.12
N VAL A 116 0.98 11.93 -8.22
CA VAL A 116 0.69 10.48 -8.22
C VAL A 116 0.07 10.09 -6.89
N LEU A 117 0.69 10.46 -5.76
CA LEU A 117 0.17 10.12 -4.43
C LEU A 117 -1.23 10.71 -4.24
N ARG A 118 -1.39 12.03 -4.46
CA ARG A 118 -2.68 12.70 -4.23
C ARG A 118 -3.80 12.11 -5.08
N THR A 119 -3.54 11.89 -6.37
CA THR A 119 -4.53 11.34 -7.30
C THR A 119 -4.87 9.90 -6.94
N LEU A 120 -3.89 9.06 -6.61
CA LEU A 120 -4.12 7.69 -6.14
C LEU A 120 -5.02 7.66 -4.90
N LEU A 121 -4.72 8.49 -3.89
CA LEU A 121 -5.52 8.56 -2.66
C LEU A 121 -6.94 9.04 -2.93
N LEU A 122 -7.12 10.06 -3.77
CA LEU A 122 -8.44 10.56 -4.16
C LEU A 122 -9.24 9.50 -4.92
N GLU A 123 -8.64 8.84 -5.91
CA GLU A 123 -9.30 7.83 -6.73
C GLU A 123 -9.76 6.62 -5.90
N LEU A 124 -8.91 6.15 -4.98
CA LEU A 124 -9.27 5.09 -4.04
C LEU A 124 -10.39 5.55 -3.08
N ALA A 125 -10.25 6.75 -2.48
CA ALA A 125 -11.23 7.28 -1.53
C ALA A 125 -12.63 7.44 -2.16
N ASN A 126 -12.71 8.00 -3.37
CA ASN A 126 -13.97 8.16 -4.10
C ASN A 126 -14.59 6.79 -4.44
N SER A 127 -13.76 5.84 -4.89
CA SER A 127 -14.23 4.50 -5.25
C SER A 127 -14.77 3.76 -4.02
N TYR A 128 -14.04 3.78 -2.89
CA TYR A 128 -14.48 3.15 -1.66
C TYR A 128 -15.68 3.84 -1.04
N ALA A 129 -15.78 5.16 -1.11
CA ALA A 129 -16.94 5.91 -0.64
C ALA A 129 -18.23 5.50 -1.38
N GLN A 130 -18.14 5.24 -2.70
CA GLN A 130 -19.28 4.71 -3.47
C GLN A 130 -19.60 3.23 -3.18
N ILE A 131 -18.65 2.47 -2.65
CA ILE A 131 -18.85 1.06 -2.28
C ILE A 131 -19.49 0.95 -0.89
N GLU A 132 -19.03 1.75 0.07
CA GLU A 132 -19.47 1.69 1.47
C GLU A 132 -20.52 2.74 1.85
N ASP A 133 -20.85 3.67 0.95
CA ASP A 133 -21.77 4.79 1.20
C ASP A 133 -21.33 5.65 2.40
N VAL A 134 -20.08 6.14 2.37
CA VAL A 134 -19.51 7.00 3.41
C VAL A 134 -19.09 8.36 2.88
N GLN A 135 -19.09 9.36 3.76
CA GLN A 135 -18.78 10.76 3.41
C GLN A 135 -17.36 11.19 3.77
N SER A 136 -16.59 10.33 4.43
CA SER A 136 -15.20 10.63 4.80
C SER A 136 -14.40 9.36 5.06
N TRP A 137 -13.09 9.46 4.87
CA TRP A 137 -12.13 8.41 5.22
C TRP A 137 -10.99 8.97 6.07
N LYS A 138 -10.51 8.20 7.04
CA LYS A 138 -9.14 8.36 7.54
C LYS A 138 -8.24 7.42 6.76
N ILE A 139 -7.08 7.92 6.35
CA ILE A 139 -6.19 7.20 5.45
C ILE A 139 -4.79 7.19 6.04
N ASN A 140 -4.22 6.01 6.22
CA ASN A 140 -2.81 5.85 6.57
C ASN A 140 -2.03 5.43 5.33
N THR A 141 -0.83 5.97 5.17
CA THR A 141 0.10 5.58 4.11
C THR A 141 1.44 5.16 4.69
N TYR A 142 1.96 4.04 4.19
CA TYR A 142 3.29 3.55 4.55
C TYR A 142 4.08 3.35 3.27
N PHE A 143 5.08 4.22 3.08
CA PHE A 143 6.11 3.99 2.09
C PHE A 143 7.08 2.99 2.70
N ASN A 144 7.18 1.80 2.12
CA ASN A 144 8.05 0.74 2.61
C ASN A 144 8.99 0.30 1.49
N ARG A 145 10.31 0.36 1.74
CA ARG A 145 11.33 -0.36 0.98
C ARG A 145 11.77 -1.56 1.81
N ILE A 146 11.69 -2.76 1.23
CA ILE A 146 12.33 -3.96 1.76
C ILE A 146 13.55 -4.26 0.88
N ILE A 147 14.72 -4.40 1.49
CA ILE A 147 15.96 -4.76 0.79
C ILE A 147 16.40 -6.19 1.12
N THR A 148 17.20 -6.77 0.24
CA THR A 148 17.86 -8.07 0.47
C THR A 148 19.24 -8.06 -0.19
N THR A 149 20.18 -8.77 0.43
CA THR A 149 21.53 -9.03 -0.08
C THR A 149 21.81 -10.53 -0.02
N ALA A 150 23.00 -10.96 -0.42
CA ALA A 150 23.43 -12.36 -0.27
C ALA A 150 23.39 -12.83 1.21
N ASP A 151 23.68 -11.92 2.14
CA ASP A 151 23.80 -12.22 3.57
C ASP A 151 22.53 -11.88 4.38
N MET A 152 21.55 -11.22 3.75
CA MET A 152 20.34 -10.74 4.44
C MET A 152 19.09 -10.97 3.60
N GLN A 153 18.20 -11.82 4.10
CA GLN A 153 16.84 -11.95 3.60
C GLN A 153 15.99 -10.74 4.04
N GLY A 154 15.16 -10.22 3.14
CA GLY A 154 14.18 -9.19 3.49
C GLY A 154 12.83 -9.81 3.81
N SER A 155 12.22 -9.50 4.95
CA SER A 155 10.88 -9.99 5.30
C SER A 155 9.86 -8.85 5.27
N PRO A 156 8.94 -8.78 4.28
CA PRO A 156 7.92 -7.74 4.28
C PRO A 156 7.01 -7.78 5.51
N VAL A 157 6.70 -8.99 5.99
CA VAL A 157 5.77 -9.29 7.07
C VAL A 157 6.44 -10.21 8.10
N PRO A 158 7.36 -9.70 8.95
CA PRO A 158 8.04 -10.51 9.97
C PRO A 158 7.10 -11.17 11.00
N GLU A 159 5.91 -10.61 11.22
CA GLU A 159 4.84 -11.15 12.07
C GLU A 159 4.13 -12.38 11.47
N GLY A 160 4.30 -12.64 10.17
CA GLY A 160 3.55 -13.64 9.42
C GLY A 160 2.10 -13.21 9.15
N ARG A 161 1.24 -14.20 8.89
CA ARG A 161 -0.17 -13.99 8.53
C ARG A 161 -0.90 -13.08 9.54
N HIS A 162 -1.47 -11.97 9.05
CA HIS A 162 -2.13 -10.96 9.89
C HIS A 162 -3.30 -10.26 9.18
N ARG A 163 -3.85 -9.26 9.86
CA ARG A 163 -4.84 -8.28 9.38
C ARG A 163 -4.44 -6.91 9.90
N ASP A 164 -4.70 -5.88 9.11
CA ASP A 164 -4.32 -4.51 9.48
C ASP A 164 -5.32 -3.87 10.45
N GLY A 165 -6.56 -4.38 10.46
CA GLY A 165 -7.63 -3.87 11.30
C GLY A 165 -8.37 -2.69 10.68
N VAL A 166 -8.45 -2.68 9.36
CA VAL A 166 -8.97 -1.56 8.56
C VAL A 166 -10.10 -2.03 7.65
N LYS A 167 -10.74 -1.10 6.94
CA LYS A 167 -11.80 -1.46 6.01
C LYS A 167 -11.24 -1.96 4.69
N PHE A 168 -10.34 -1.19 4.09
CA PHE A 168 -9.63 -1.56 2.86
C PHE A 168 -8.13 -1.37 3.04
N SER A 169 -7.35 -2.28 2.45
CA SER A 169 -5.91 -2.15 2.33
C SER A 169 -5.53 -2.28 0.85
N CYS A 170 -4.57 -1.46 0.42
CA CYS A 170 -4.05 -1.42 -0.94
C CYS A 170 -2.52 -1.57 -0.89
N LEU A 171 -2.02 -2.59 -1.57
CA LEU A 171 -0.59 -2.76 -1.84
C LEU A 171 -0.32 -2.21 -3.24
N PHE A 172 0.37 -1.07 -3.32
CA PHE A 172 0.74 -0.42 -4.58
C PHE A 172 2.23 -0.60 -4.85
N MET A 173 2.58 -1.19 -6.00
CA MET A 173 3.96 -1.43 -6.41
C MET A 173 4.57 -0.18 -7.06
N ALA A 174 5.53 0.44 -6.39
CA ALA A 174 6.28 1.58 -6.92
C ALA A 174 7.46 1.11 -7.77
N ASP A 175 8.23 0.14 -7.26
CA ASP A 175 9.36 -0.45 -7.97
C ASP A 175 9.76 -1.81 -7.37
N CYS A 176 10.38 -2.65 -8.19
CA CYS A 176 10.83 -3.98 -7.78
C CYS A 176 12.03 -4.39 -8.64
N GLN A 177 13.16 -4.67 -8.00
CA GLN A 177 14.40 -4.95 -8.73
C GLN A 177 15.21 -6.06 -8.08
N SER A 178 15.68 -7.01 -8.90
CA SER A 178 16.66 -8.03 -8.52
C SER A 178 16.28 -8.87 -7.30
N ILE A 179 14.99 -9.23 -7.21
CA ILE A 179 14.49 -10.12 -6.16
C ILE A 179 13.73 -11.32 -6.72
N ALA A 180 13.63 -12.35 -5.89
CA ALA A 180 12.67 -13.44 -5.98
C ALA A 180 11.90 -13.56 -4.65
N GLY A 181 10.71 -14.16 -4.68
CA GLY A 181 9.79 -14.16 -3.53
C GLY A 181 8.88 -12.93 -3.54
N GLY A 182 8.42 -12.49 -2.37
CA GLY A 182 7.47 -11.37 -2.26
C GLY A 182 6.07 -11.68 -2.77
N GLU A 183 5.74 -12.97 -2.88
CA GLU A 183 4.41 -13.48 -3.19
C GLU A 183 3.48 -13.21 -2.02
N THR A 184 2.38 -12.51 -2.30
CA THR A 184 1.32 -12.21 -1.35
C THR A 184 0.23 -13.26 -1.45
N THR A 185 -0.21 -13.76 -0.30
CA THR A 185 -1.36 -14.66 -0.21
C THR A 185 -2.46 -13.99 0.59
N LEU A 186 -3.70 -14.00 0.06
CA LEU A 186 -4.90 -13.66 0.81
C LEU A 186 -5.61 -14.93 1.21
N PHE A 187 -6.00 -15.03 2.48
CA PHE A 187 -6.74 -16.15 3.05
C PHE A 187 -8.13 -15.68 3.45
N ASP A 188 -9.14 -16.47 3.14
CA ASP A 188 -10.50 -16.25 3.66
C ASP A 188 -10.50 -16.22 5.20
N ILE A 189 -11.17 -15.23 5.81
CA ILE A 189 -11.22 -15.16 7.28
C ILE A 189 -11.98 -16.32 7.92
N MET A 190 -12.98 -16.89 7.23
CA MET A 190 -13.87 -17.92 7.80
C MET A 190 -13.21 -19.31 7.80
N HIS A 191 -12.62 -19.70 6.68
CA HIS A 191 -12.07 -21.03 6.42
C HIS A 191 -10.54 -21.07 6.38
N GLN A 192 -9.88 -19.89 6.41
CA GLN A 192 -8.43 -19.71 6.34
C GLN A 192 -7.77 -20.38 5.13
N GLN A 193 -8.53 -20.61 4.07
CA GLN A 193 -8.03 -21.14 2.79
C GLN A 193 -7.52 -19.99 1.91
N PRO A 194 -6.46 -20.21 1.12
CA PRO A 194 -5.98 -19.20 0.19
C PRO A 194 -7.03 -18.94 -0.89
N ILE A 195 -7.40 -17.67 -1.06
CA ILE A 195 -8.32 -17.19 -2.11
C ILE A 195 -7.58 -16.38 -3.18
N HIS A 196 -6.34 -16.00 -2.91
CA HIS A 196 -5.43 -15.35 -3.85
C HIS A 196 -3.99 -15.72 -3.48
N VAL A 197 -3.18 -16.01 -4.50
CA VAL A 197 -1.73 -16.13 -4.40
C VAL A 197 -1.16 -15.40 -5.61
N GLY A 198 -0.28 -14.43 -5.39
CA GLY A 198 0.31 -13.68 -6.49
C GLY A 198 1.39 -12.70 -6.08
N THR A 199 2.22 -12.32 -7.05
CA THR A 199 3.30 -11.34 -6.86
C THR A 199 3.01 -10.11 -7.70
N LEU A 200 3.02 -8.93 -7.05
CA LEU A 200 3.11 -7.66 -7.76
C LEU A 200 4.54 -7.51 -8.27
N ALA A 201 4.72 -7.55 -9.59
CA ALA A 201 6.04 -7.63 -10.24
C ALA A 201 6.37 -6.42 -11.11
N ALA A 202 5.38 -5.59 -11.45
CA ALA A 202 5.56 -4.40 -12.25
C ALA A 202 5.11 -3.14 -11.50
N ALA A 203 5.86 -2.06 -11.71
CA ALA A 203 5.49 -0.72 -11.29
C ALA A 203 4.07 -0.35 -11.77
N GLY A 204 3.28 0.26 -10.89
CA GLY A 204 1.88 0.63 -11.17
C GLY A 204 0.88 -0.54 -11.07
N GLN A 205 1.30 -1.73 -10.63
CA GLN A 205 0.36 -2.77 -10.22
C GLN A 205 -0.12 -2.55 -8.78
N MET A 206 -1.35 -2.97 -8.51
CA MET A 206 -1.93 -2.95 -7.18
C MET A 206 -2.67 -4.24 -6.86
N LEU A 207 -2.64 -4.63 -5.58
CA LEU A 207 -3.59 -5.55 -4.97
C LEU A 207 -4.39 -4.77 -3.94
N VAL A 208 -5.71 -4.72 -4.13
CA VAL A 208 -6.64 -4.07 -3.21
C VAL A 208 -7.55 -5.13 -2.59
N PHE A 209 -7.75 -5.08 -1.29
CA PHE A 209 -8.61 -6.03 -0.59
C PHE A 209 -9.38 -5.40 0.56
N ARG A 210 -10.50 -6.04 0.88
CA ARG A 210 -11.33 -5.78 2.06
C ARG A 210 -10.68 -6.45 3.26
N ASP A 211 -9.89 -5.70 4.03
CA ASP A 211 -9.14 -6.23 5.17
C ASP A 211 -10.06 -6.81 6.25
N ASP A 212 -11.33 -6.40 6.29
CA ASP A 212 -12.37 -6.99 7.14
C ASP A 212 -12.82 -8.41 6.76
N THR A 213 -12.36 -8.95 5.62
CA THR A 213 -12.78 -10.26 5.10
C THR A 213 -11.67 -11.26 4.86
N VAL A 214 -10.40 -10.87 5.01
CA VAL A 214 -9.24 -11.70 4.69
C VAL A 214 -8.16 -11.60 5.76
N PHE A 215 -7.36 -12.65 5.92
CA PHE A 215 -5.99 -12.51 6.42
C PHE A 215 -5.04 -12.38 5.22
N HIS A 216 -3.86 -11.81 5.44
CA HIS A 216 -2.85 -11.73 4.40
C HIS A 216 -1.44 -12.00 4.93
N ASP A 217 -0.58 -12.49 4.05
CA ASP A 217 0.83 -12.78 4.31
C ASP A 217 1.65 -12.48 3.05
N THR A 218 2.95 -12.25 3.20
CA THR A 218 3.86 -12.06 2.06
C THR A 218 5.16 -12.79 2.33
N THR A 219 5.53 -13.66 1.39
CA THR A 219 6.78 -14.42 1.49
C THR A 219 7.99 -13.48 1.55
N PRO A 220 9.05 -13.84 2.29
CA PRO A 220 10.29 -13.10 2.28
C PRO A 220 10.87 -12.96 0.86
N ILE A 221 11.64 -11.90 0.64
CA ILE A 221 12.36 -11.64 -0.60
C ILE A 221 13.83 -12.06 -0.46
N LYS A 222 14.38 -12.61 -1.54
CA LYS A 222 15.80 -12.94 -1.67
C LYS A 222 16.36 -12.29 -2.93
N ILE A 223 17.63 -11.94 -2.88
CA ILE A 223 18.32 -11.40 -4.06
C ILE A 223 18.28 -12.40 -5.22
N SER A 224 18.09 -11.89 -6.44
CA SER A 224 18.07 -12.69 -7.67
C SER A 224 19.04 -12.12 -8.71
N GLY A 225 19.60 -13.01 -9.54
CA GLY A 225 20.61 -12.68 -10.54
C GLY A 225 21.98 -12.38 -9.94
N GLU A 226 22.73 -11.50 -10.60
CA GLU A 226 24.12 -11.13 -10.24
C GLU A 226 24.22 -9.82 -9.44
N ALA A 227 23.08 -9.24 -9.06
CA ALA A 227 23.06 -8.02 -8.27
C ALA A 227 23.67 -8.24 -6.87
N GLN A 228 24.15 -7.16 -6.24
CA GLN A 228 24.65 -7.18 -4.86
C GLN A 228 23.56 -6.85 -3.84
N GLN A 229 22.51 -6.16 -4.28
CA GLN A 229 21.31 -5.87 -3.52
C GLN A 229 20.08 -5.96 -4.43
N GLY A 230 18.95 -6.39 -3.88
CA GLY A 230 17.63 -6.25 -4.49
C GLY A 230 16.67 -5.51 -3.56
N HIS A 231 15.60 -4.95 -4.11
CA HIS A 231 14.59 -4.23 -3.33
C HIS A 231 13.16 -4.45 -3.84
N ARG A 232 12.21 -4.24 -2.92
CA ARG A 232 10.77 -4.19 -3.16
C ARG A 232 10.20 -2.92 -2.55
N ASP A 233 9.64 -2.06 -3.38
CA ASP A 233 9.11 -0.76 -3.00
C ASP A 233 7.58 -0.77 -3.08
N LEU A 234 6.95 -0.83 -1.91
CA LEU A 234 5.51 -0.76 -1.77
C LEU A 234 5.06 0.54 -1.12
N LEU A 235 3.97 1.08 -1.64
CA LEU A 235 3.10 1.99 -0.90
C LEU A 235 1.92 1.17 -0.37
N VAL A 236 1.82 1.04 0.95
CA VAL A 236 0.65 0.46 1.61
C VAL A 236 -0.30 1.59 1.98
N ILE A 237 -1.58 1.46 1.62
CA ILE A 237 -2.61 2.46 1.89
C ILE A 237 -3.77 1.78 2.60
N GLU A 238 -4.10 2.29 3.79
CA GLU A 238 -5.14 1.73 4.65
C GLU A 238 -6.26 2.75 4.86
N PHE A 239 -7.51 2.30 4.72
CA PHE A 239 -8.71 3.12 4.90
C PHE A 239 -9.51 2.67 6.12
N TYR A 240 -9.84 3.61 6.99
CA TYR A 240 -10.56 3.42 8.25
C TYR A 240 -11.90 4.15 8.25
#